data_AF-A0AAD6X4Q5-F1
#
_entry.id   AF-A0AAD6X4Q5-F1
#
_cell.length_a   1.000
_cell.length_b   1.000
_cell.length_c   1.000
_cell.angle_alpha   90.00
_cell.angle_beta   90.00
_cell.angle_gamma   90.00
#
_symmetry.space_group_name_H-M   'P 1'
#
loop_
_entity.id
_entity.type
_entity.pdbx_description
1 polymer ?
#
loop_
_entity_poly.entity_id
_entity_poly.type
_entity_poly.pdbx_seq_one_letter_code
_entity_poly.pdbx_strand_id
1 'polypeptide(L)' 'MATLKLYGAKMATCTRRVATVLHKLQVPFKLVEVNLRKGEQKTPEYLKN' A
#
# COMPACT_ATOMS: atom_id res chain seq x y z
N MET A 1 -13.47 2.42 -14.21
CA MET A 1 -12.98 3.35 -13.17
C MET A 1 -11.97 2.59 -12.30
N ALA A 2 -10.67 2.77 -12.53
CA ALA A 2 -9.64 2.01 -11.83
C ALA A 2 -9.52 2.51 -10.38
N THR A 3 -9.71 1.61 -9.40
CA THR A 3 -9.52 1.93 -7.99
C THR A 3 -8.07 1.65 -7.63
N LEU A 4 -7.35 2.69 -7.20
CA LEU A 4 -5.95 2.58 -6.80
C LEU A 4 -5.82 1.64 -5.60
N LYS A 5 -4.90 0.67 -5.68
CA LYS A 5 -4.55 -0.21 -4.56
C LYS A 5 -3.19 0.20 -4.01
N LEU A 6 -3.16 0.60 -2.75
CA LEU A 6 -1.93 0.92 -2.04
C LEU A 6 -1.50 -0.30 -1.23
N TYR A 7 -0.50 -1.02 -1.72
CA TYR A 7 0.08 -2.17 -1.02
C TYR A 7 1.14 -1.69 -0.02
N GLY A 8 1.00 -2.07 1.25
CA GLY A 8 2.01 -1.75 2.26
C GLY A 8 1.53 -1.96 3.69
N ALA A 9 2.45 -1.77 4.65
CA ALA A 9 2.10 -1.85 6.06
C ALA A 9 1.61 -0.49 6.59
N LYS A 10 0.52 -0.50 7.37
CA LYS A 10 -0.01 0.71 8.03
C LYS A 10 1.01 1.41 8.94
N MET A 11 1.90 0.62 9.54
CA MET A 11 2.96 1.11 10.43
C MET A 11 4.18 1.67 9.68
N ALA A 12 4.33 1.37 8.38
CA ALA A 12 5.44 1.88 7.60
C ALA A 12 5.24 3.38 7.30
N THR A 13 6.27 4.18 7.59
CA THR A 13 6.28 5.62 7.34
C THR A 13 6.07 5.95 5.85
N CYS A 14 6.62 5.11 4.96
CA CYS A 14 6.49 5.25 3.51
C CYS A 14 5.02 5.10 3.05
N THR A 15 4.33 4.06 3.55
CA THR A 15 2.92 3.81 3.21
C THR A 15 2.02 4.93 3.72
N ARG A 16 2.28 5.44 4.94
CA ARG A 16 1.58 6.61 5.47
C ARG A 16 1.77 7.85 4.61
N ARG A 17 2.99 8.14 4.15
CA ARG A 17 3.27 9.31 3.29
C ARG A 17 2.43 9.27 2.01
N VAL A 18 2.40 8.13 1.33
CA VAL A 18 1.62 7.96 0.10
C VAL A 18 0.12 8.08 0.38
N ALA A 19 -0.36 7.44 1.45
CA ALA A 19 -1.76 7.56 1.87
C ALA A 19 -2.16 9.01 2.17
N THR A 20 -1.30 9.79 2.84
CA THR A 20 -1.56 11.21 3.12
C THR A 20 -1.65 12.04 1.84
N VAL A 21 -0.78 11.79 0.86
CA VAL A 21 -0.84 12.49 -0.44
C VAL A 21 -2.11 12.12 -1.20
N LEU A 22 -2.46 10.83 -1.28
CA LEU A 22 -3.70 10.38 -1.92
C LEU A 22 -4.94 10.98 -1.25
N HIS A 23 -4.93 11.08 0.08
CA HIS A 23 -6.02 11.69 0.83
C HIS A 23 -6.12 13.21 0.60
N LYS A 24 -4.99 13.90 0.45
CA LYS A 24 -4.96 15.34 0.10
C LYS A 24 -5.44 15.60 -1.32
N LEU A 25 -5.15 14.70 -2.25
CA LEU A 25 -5.58 14.78 -3.64
C LEU A 25 -7.01 14.26 -3.86
N GLN A 26 -7.70 13.86 -2.79
CA GLN A 26 -9.05 13.26 -2.84
C GLN A 26 -9.14 12.06 -3.79
N VAL A 27 -8.05 11.31 -3.95
CA VAL A 27 -8.00 10.12 -4.80
C VAL A 27 -8.50 8.92 -4.00
N PRO A 28 -9.58 8.24 -4.43
CA PRO A 28 -10.05 7.04 -3.75
C PRO A 28 -9.05 5.90 -3.92
N PHE A 29 -8.55 5.36 -2.81
CA PHE A 29 -7.63 4.23 -2.81
C PHE A 29 -8.04 3.18 -1.78
N LYS A 30 -7.67 1.93 -2.05
CA LYS A 30 -7.80 0.81 -1.12
C LYS A 30 -6.43 0.44 -0.59
N LEU A 31 -6.26 0.49 0.73
CA LEU A 31 -5.05 0.00 1.37
C LEU A 31 -5.10 -1.54 1.44
N VAL A 32 -4.18 -2.21 0.77
CA VAL A 32 -3.93 -3.65 0.92
C VAL A 32 -2.81 -3.81 1.94
N GLU A 33 -3.17 -4.32 3.11
CA GLU A 33 -2.25 -4.46 4.22
C GLU A 33 -1.24 -5.59 3.94
N VAL A 34 0.05 -5.25 3.98
CA VAL A 34 1.16 -6.19 3.80
C VAL A 34 1.86 -6.38 5.13
N ASN A 35 1.91 -7.61 5.61
CA ASN A 35 2.55 -7.93 6.88
C ASN A 35 4.07 -8.06 6.69
N LEU A 36 4.76 -6.95 6.95
CA LEU A 36 6.22 -6.89 6.87
C LEU A 36 6.92 -7.82 7.87
N ARG A 37 6.28 -8.11 9.01
CA ARG A 37 6.84 -9.02 10.03
C ARG A 37 6.83 -10.47 9.57
N LYS A 38 5.83 -10.86 8.78
CA LYS A 38 5.77 -12.18 8.13
C LYS A 38 6.61 -12.28 6.86
N GLY A 39 7.15 -11.17 6.37
CA GLY A 39 7.94 -11.16 5.13
C GLY A 39 7.08 -11.22 3.86
N GLU A 40 5.80 -10.86 3.92
CA GLU A 40 4.86 -10.92 2.78
C GLU A 40 5.33 -10.10 1.56
N GLN A 41 6.12 -9.05 1.78
CA GLN A 41 6.77 -8.25 0.74
C GLN A 41 7.81 -9.03 -0.10
N LYS A 42 8.19 -10.23 0.32
CA LYS A 42 9.10 -11.11 -0.41
C LYS A 42 8.37 -12.22 -1.17
N THR A 43 7.05 -12.30 -1.03
CA THR A 43 6.29 -13.33 -1.73
C THR A 43 6.38 -13.09 -3.24
N PRO A 44 6.41 -14.17 -4.05
CA PRO A 44 6.44 -14.05 -5.50
C PRO A 44 5.21 -13.33 -6.06
N GLU A 45 4.09 -13.33 -5.33
CA GLU A 45 2.90 -12.54 -5.68
C GLU A 45 3.14 -11.03 -5.53
N TYR A 46 3.81 -10.59 -4.44
CA TYR A 46 4.16 -9.18 -4.24
C TYR A 46 5.24 -8.68 -5.20
N LEU A 47 6.14 -9.59 -5.63
CA LEU A 47 7.23 -9.26 -6.56
C LEU A 47 6.81 -9.26 -8.04
N LYS A 48 5.59 -9.71 -8.37
CA LYS A 48 5.05 -9.61 -9.72
C LYS A 48 4.56 -8.18 -9.97
N ASN A 49 5.13 -7.54 -10.99
CA ASN A 49 4.73 -6.22 -11.50
C ASN A 49 3.68 -6.35 -12.60
#